data_AF-A0A537GRM2-F1
#
_entry.id   AF-A0A537GRM2-F1
#
_cell.length_a   1.000
_cell.length_b   1.000
_cell.length_c   1.000
_cell.angle_alpha   90.00
_cell.angle_beta   90.00
_cell.angle_gamma   90.00
#
_symmetry.space_group_name_H-M   'P 1'
#
loop_
_entity.id
_entity.type
_entity.pdbx_description
1 polymer ?
#
loop_
_entity_poly.entity_id
_entity_poly.type
_entity_poly.pdbx_seq_one_letter_code
_entity_poly.pdbx_strand_id
1 'polypeptide(L)'
;MGRKTHFLVSDLDPAYHKAAKDLGFVERDEGFVRVFEADTPHLSQIFARFVFCAEEMILQAAGAKPVPWDKALLSFLERASGNNVDWWLAGSGALAVQGIDLVPRDLDVITDSSGAQQLGRAMSDWLVEPVQESHDW
;
A
#
# COMPACT_ATOMS: atom_id res chain seq x y z
N MET A 1 -3.48 18.20 20.95
CA MET A 1 -3.88 16.97 20.25
C MET A 1 -4.46 17.37 18.90
N GLY A 2 -3.85 16.93 17.81
CA GLY A 2 -4.37 17.17 16.46
C GLY A 2 -5.65 16.37 16.20
N ARG A 3 -6.50 16.85 15.29
CA ARG A 3 -7.66 16.09 14.81
C ARG A 3 -7.15 14.89 14.00
N LYS A 4 -7.83 13.74 14.10
CA LYS A 4 -7.50 12.52 13.37
C LYS A 4 -8.55 12.20 12.30
N THR A 5 -8.12 11.55 11.23
CA THR A 5 -8.97 10.93 10.20
C THR A 5 -8.82 9.42 10.26
N HIS A 6 -9.94 8.70 10.15
CA HIS A 6 -9.99 7.25 10.25
C HIS A 6 -10.49 6.68 8.92
N PHE A 7 -9.74 5.76 8.33
CA PHE A 7 -10.20 4.94 7.21
C PHE A 7 -10.65 3.60 7.81
N LEU A 8 -11.96 3.32 7.74
CA LEU A 8 -12.60 2.18 8.37
C LEU A 8 -13.03 1.16 7.33
N VAL A 9 -12.69 -0.11 7.57
CA VAL A 9 -13.33 -1.27 6.95
C VAL A 9 -14.21 -1.92 8.01
N SER A 10 -15.53 -1.79 7.86
CA SER A 10 -16.52 -2.48 8.68
C SER A 10 -16.96 -3.78 8.02
N ASP A 11 -17.64 -4.65 8.77
CA ASP A 11 -18.31 -5.86 8.26
C ASP A 11 -17.41 -6.82 7.47
N LEU A 12 -16.10 -6.80 7.75
CA LEU A 12 -15.13 -7.70 7.14
C LEU A 12 -15.36 -9.13 7.64
N ASP A 13 -15.45 -10.08 6.71
CA ASP A 13 -15.55 -11.50 7.04
C ASP A 13 -14.39 -11.92 7.98
N PRO A 14 -14.67 -12.60 9.11
CA PRO A 14 -13.66 -13.12 10.03
C PRO A 14 -12.50 -13.87 9.37
N ALA A 15 -12.75 -14.54 8.23
CA ALA A 15 -11.71 -15.23 7.46
C ALA A 15 -10.59 -14.29 6.97
N TYR A 16 -10.88 -12.99 6.78
CA TYR A 16 -9.93 -12.00 6.27
C TYR A 16 -9.34 -11.07 7.34
N HIS A 17 -9.72 -11.25 8.61
CA HIS A 17 -9.22 -10.41 9.72
C HIS A 17 -7.70 -10.47 9.87
N LYS A 18 -7.10 -11.64 9.65
CA LYS A 18 -5.63 -11.78 9.66
C LYS A 18 -4.99 -10.95 8.54
N ALA A 19 -5.55 -10.99 7.32
CA ALA A 19 -5.02 -10.25 6.19
C ALA A 19 -5.11 -8.72 6.43
N ALA A 20 -6.20 -8.23 7.01
CA ALA A 20 -6.31 -6.83 7.41
C ALA A 20 -5.23 -6.45 8.46
N LYS A 21 -4.97 -7.31 9.46
CA LYS A 21 -3.90 -7.07 10.45
C LYS A 21 -2.51 -7.08 9.82
N ASP A 22 -2.24 -8.02 8.92
CA ASP A 22 -0.97 -8.11 8.19
C ASP A 22 -0.74 -6.86 7.30
N LEU A 23 -1.81 -6.23 6.79
CA LEU A 23 -1.80 -4.94 6.10
C LEU A 23 -1.69 -3.71 7.03
N GLY A 24 -1.48 -3.92 8.33
CA GLY A 24 -1.28 -2.86 9.32
C GLY A 24 -2.57 -2.17 9.80
N PHE A 25 -3.75 -2.72 9.50
CA PHE A 25 -4.99 -2.22 10.10
C PHE A 25 -5.05 -2.59 11.58
N VAL A 26 -5.53 -1.65 12.39
CA VAL A 26 -5.74 -1.87 13.81
C VAL A 26 -7.21 -2.19 14.07
N GLU A 27 -7.46 -3.32 14.72
CA GLU A 27 -8.80 -3.72 15.12
C GLU A 27 -9.37 -2.80 16.23
N ARG A 28 -10.63 -2.43 16.07
CA ARG A 28 -11.45 -1.59 16.95
C ARG A 28 -12.86 -2.17 17.00
N ASP A 29 -13.68 -1.70 17.94
CA ASP A 29 -15.07 -2.17 18.10
C ASP A 29 -15.90 -2.04 16.81
N GLU A 30 -15.61 -1.02 15.99
CA GLU A 30 -16.32 -0.71 14.74
C GLU A 30 -15.75 -1.44 13.51
N GLY A 31 -14.59 -2.10 13.63
CA GLY A 31 -13.92 -2.81 12.53
C GLY A 31 -12.41 -2.56 12.47
N PHE A 32 -11.86 -2.55 11.26
CA PHE A 32 -10.42 -2.42 11.00
C PHE A 32 -10.08 -1.01 10.52
N VAL A 33 -9.14 -0.35 11.21
CA VAL A 33 -8.90 1.08 11.03
C VAL A 33 -7.45 1.41 10.70
N ARG A 34 -7.27 2.33 9.75
CA ARG A 34 -6.03 3.10 9.56
C ARG A 34 -6.27 4.54 10.02
N VAL A 35 -5.31 5.10 10.77
CA VAL A 35 -5.44 6.42 11.40
C VAL A 35 -4.39 7.37 10.87
N PHE A 36 -4.81 8.58 10.50
CA PHE A 36 -3.97 9.63 9.92
C PHE A 36 -4.22 10.96 10.63
N GLU A 37 -3.23 11.87 10.63
CA GLU A 37 -3.46 13.25 11.05
C GLU A 37 -4.43 13.93 10.08
N ALA A 38 -5.41 14.69 10.58
CA ALA A 38 -6.47 15.24 9.73
C ALA A 38 -6.01 16.35 8.77
N ASP A 39 -4.83 16.92 9.01
CA ASP A 39 -4.16 17.88 8.13
C ASP A 39 -3.22 17.22 7.11
N THR A 40 -3.17 15.89 7.05
CA THR A 40 -2.41 15.15 6.03
C THR A 40 -2.88 15.60 4.62
N PRO A 41 -1.96 16.01 3.73
CA PRO A 41 -2.31 16.43 2.39
C PRO A 41 -3.08 15.36 1.60
N HIS A 42 -4.00 15.79 0.74
CA HIS A 42 -4.71 14.95 -0.23
C HIS A 42 -5.57 13.82 0.36
N LEU A 43 -5.88 13.83 1.67
CA LEU A 43 -6.66 12.77 2.32
C LEU A 43 -7.96 12.41 1.61
N SER A 44 -8.71 13.37 1.06
CA SER A 44 -9.96 13.08 0.35
C SER A 44 -9.73 12.23 -0.92
N GLN A 45 -8.65 12.50 -1.67
CA GLN A 45 -8.29 11.73 -2.86
C GLN A 45 -7.79 10.33 -2.47
N ILE A 46 -6.93 10.26 -1.45
CA ILE A 46 -6.40 9.01 -0.92
C ILE A 46 -7.55 8.14 -0.39
N PHE A 47 -8.51 8.73 0.34
CA PHE A 47 -9.69 8.03 0.84
C PHE A 47 -10.56 7.47 -0.30
N ALA A 48 -10.78 8.24 -1.37
CA ALA A 48 -11.53 7.75 -2.52
C ALA A 48 -10.83 6.54 -3.17
N ARG A 49 -9.49 6.56 -3.24
CA ARG A 49 -8.70 5.43 -3.76
C ARG A 49 -8.74 4.23 -2.81
N PHE A 50 -8.64 4.48 -1.51
CA PHE A 50 -8.80 3.47 -0.47
C PHE A 50 -10.15 2.76 -0.59
N VAL A 51 -11.26 3.50 -0.66
CA VAL A 51 -12.61 2.93 -0.82
C VAL A 51 -12.70 2.05 -2.08
N PHE A 52 -12.05 2.48 -3.16
CA PHE A 52 -12.02 1.73 -4.41
C PHE A 52 -11.18 0.44 -4.32
N CYS A 53 -10.07 0.45 -3.57
CA CYS A 53 -9.10 -0.65 -3.54
C CYS A 53 -9.19 -1.58 -2.32
N ALA A 54 -9.77 -1.14 -1.20
CA ALA A 54 -9.60 -1.80 0.09
C ALA A 54 -10.04 -3.27 0.10
N GLU A 55 -11.21 -3.57 -0.46
CA GLU A 55 -11.71 -4.95 -0.54
C GLU A 55 -10.76 -5.83 -1.36
N GLU A 56 -10.39 -5.39 -2.57
CA GLU A 56 -9.50 -6.16 -3.43
C GLU A 56 -8.11 -6.35 -2.81
N MET A 57 -7.56 -5.30 -2.20
CA MET A 57 -6.28 -5.33 -1.49
C MET A 57 -6.30 -6.34 -0.34
N ILE A 58 -7.36 -6.38 0.47
CA ILE A 58 -7.50 -7.36 1.56
C ILE A 58 -7.64 -8.78 1.02
N LEU A 59 -8.44 -9.00 -0.02
CA LEU A 59 -8.60 -10.31 -0.65
C LEU A 59 -7.30 -10.82 -1.28
N GLN A 60 -6.51 -9.92 -1.86
CA GLN A 60 -5.19 -10.23 -2.40
C GLN A 60 -4.19 -10.59 -1.28
N ALA A 61 -4.15 -9.82 -0.20
CA ALA A 61 -3.31 -10.14 0.96
C ALA A 61 -3.69 -11.48 1.62
N ALA A 62 -4.98 -11.82 1.61
CA ALA A 62 -5.50 -13.12 2.08
C ALA A 62 -5.20 -14.29 1.12
N GLY A 63 -4.70 -14.03 -0.09
CA GLY A 63 -4.54 -15.05 -1.14
C GLY A 63 -5.86 -15.53 -1.75
N ALA A 64 -6.97 -14.85 -1.47
CA ALA A 64 -8.29 -15.17 -2.02
C ALA A 64 -8.47 -14.66 -3.46
N LYS A 65 -7.71 -13.63 -3.85
CA LYS A 65 -7.61 -13.14 -5.23
C LYS A 65 -6.15 -13.12 -5.69
N PRO A 66 -5.86 -13.46 -6.96
CA PRO A 66 -4.50 -13.36 -7.49
C PRO A 66 -4.07 -11.90 -7.58
N VAL A 67 -2.77 -11.68 -7.39
CA VAL A 67 -2.14 -10.36 -7.53
C VAL A 67 -1.54 -10.26 -8.92
N PRO A 68 -1.94 -9.28 -9.76
CA PRO A 68 -1.34 -9.05 -11.07
C PRO A 68 0.02 -8.33 -10.91
N TRP A 69 0.95 -8.95 -10.18
CA TRP A 69 2.20 -8.34 -9.73
C TRP A 69 3.11 -7.94 -10.90
N ASP A 70 3.09 -8.70 -11.99
CA ASP A 70 3.85 -8.45 -13.20
C ASP A 70 3.39 -7.16 -13.89
N LYS A 71 2.07 -6.98 -14.04
CA LYS A 71 1.46 -5.76 -14.58
C LYS A 71 1.68 -4.57 -13.64
N ALA A 72 1.55 -4.78 -12.34
CA ALA A 72 1.82 -3.75 -11.34
C ALA A 72 3.28 -3.27 -11.40
N LEU A 73 4.24 -4.19 -11.56
CA LEU A 73 5.65 -3.85 -11.71
C LEU A 73 5.89 -3.07 -13.01
N LEU A 74 5.31 -3.49 -14.13
CA LEU A 74 5.41 -2.76 -15.40
C LEU A 74 4.87 -1.33 -15.28
N SER A 75 3.68 -1.16 -14.69
CA SER A 75 3.11 0.17 -14.46
C SER A 75 3.98 1.02 -13.53
N PHE A 76 4.55 0.42 -12.47
CA PHE A 76 5.50 1.10 -11.60
C PHE A 76 6.74 1.58 -12.37
N LEU A 77 7.35 0.71 -13.19
CA LEU A 77 8.52 1.04 -14.00
C LEU A 77 8.28 2.21 -14.96
N GLU A 78 7.15 2.19 -15.68
CA GLU A 78 6.75 3.26 -16.61
C GLU A 78 6.63 4.63 -15.92
N ARG A 79 6.14 4.62 -14.69
CA ARG A 79 5.93 5.87 -13.94
C ARG A 79 7.19 6.31 -13.18
N ALA A 80 8.00 5.36 -12.72
CA ALA A 80 9.27 5.62 -12.06
C ALA A 80 10.33 6.13 -13.05
N SER A 81 10.34 5.69 -14.31
CA SER A 81 11.38 6.04 -15.28
C SER A 81 11.53 7.54 -15.58
N GLY A 82 10.51 8.35 -15.28
CA GLY A 82 10.55 9.80 -15.44
C GLY A 82 10.99 10.57 -14.18
N ASN A 83 11.19 9.87 -13.07
CA ASN A 83 11.52 10.46 -11.77
C ASN A 83 12.93 10.01 -11.42
N ASN A 84 13.90 10.94 -11.43
CA ASN A 84 15.32 10.69 -11.12
C ASN A 84 15.51 10.26 -9.65
N VAL A 85 15.02 9.06 -9.33
CA VAL A 85 14.96 8.42 -8.02
C VAL A 85 15.72 7.10 -8.13
N ASP A 86 16.71 6.93 -7.26
CA ASP A 86 17.37 5.64 -7.08
C ASP A 86 16.47 4.75 -6.20
N TRP A 87 16.11 3.58 -6.72
CA TRP A 87 15.26 2.62 -6.01
C TRP A 87 15.67 1.18 -6.32
N TRP A 88 15.29 0.27 -5.42
CA TRP A 88 15.55 -1.17 -5.54
C TRP A 88 14.25 -1.94 -5.33
N LEU A 89 14.02 -2.96 -6.17
CA LEU A 89 12.99 -3.96 -5.91
C LEU A 89 13.51 -4.93 -4.83
N ALA A 90 12.69 -5.18 -3.81
CA ALA A 90 13.00 -6.10 -2.73
C ALA A 90 11.90 -7.16 -2.58
N GLY A 91 12.05 -7.99 -1.54
CA GLY A 91 11.05 -8.97 -1.15
C GLY A 91 10.78 -10.03 -2.22
N SER A 92 9.57 -10.56 -2.20
CA SER A 92 9.16 -11.65 -3.09
C SER A 92 9.16 -11.24 -4.57
N GLY A 93 8.82 -9.98 -4.87
CA GLY A 93 8.90 -9.43 -6.22
C GLY A 93 10.30 -9.51 -6.84
N ALA A 94 11.33 -9.18 -6.06
CA ALA A 94 12.72 -9.28 -6.52
C ALA A 94 13.15 -10.71 -6.84
N LEU A 95 12.71 -11.69 -6.04
CA LEU A 95 12.99 -13.11 -6.27
C LEU A 95 12.28 -13.63 -7.52
N ALA A 96 11.02 -13.26 -7.72
CA ALA A 96 10.25 -13.65 -8.90
C ALA A 96 10.88 -13.13 -10.20
N VAL A 97 11.31 -11.87 -10.23
CA VAL A 97 12.01 -11.27 -11.39
C VAL A 97 13.34 -11.98 -11.69
N GLN A 98 13.99 -12.55 -10.68
CA GLN A 98 15.22 -13.34 -10.83
C GLN A 98 14.97 -14.80 -11.26
N GLY A 99 13.72 -15.18 -11.53
CA GLY A 99 13.36 -16.50 -12.03
C GLY A 99 13.11 -17.55 -10.95
N ILE A 100 12.98 -17.15 -9.68
CA ILE A 100 12.50 -18.05 -8.63
C ILE A 100 11.00 -18.29 -8.84
N ASP A 101 10.59 -19.57 -8.88
CA ASP A 101 9.20 -19.98 -9.09
C ASP A 101 8.35 -19.73 -7.83
N LEU A 102 7.91 -18.48 -7.68
CA LEU A 102 6.96 -18.03 -6.67
C LEU A 102 6.07 -16.91 -7.21
N VAL A 103 4.93 -16.69 -6.58
CA VAL A 103 4.00 -15.60 -6.91
C VAL A 103 4.03 -14.56 -5.78
N PRO A 104 4.55 -13.34 -6.03
CA PRO A 104 4.51 -12.24 -5.08
C PRO A 104 3.09 -11.87 -4.67
N ARG A 105 2.92 -11.46 -3.41
CA ARG A 105 1.65 -10.91 -2.89
C ARG A 105 1.61 -9.38 -2.97
N ASP A 106 2.77 -8.77 -3.09
CA ASP A 106 3.03 -7.34 -3.10
C ASP A 106 4.39 -7.08 -3.78
N LEU A 107 4.70 -5.80 -3.99
CA LEU A 107 5.97 -5.34 -4.49
C LEU A 107 6.59 -4.38 -3.48
N ASP A 108 7.76 -4.72 -2.97
CA ASP A 108 8.51 -3.87 -2.06
C ASP A 108 9.50 -3.01 -2.84
N VAL A 109 9.35 -1.69 -2.75
CA VAL A 109 10.26 -0.72 -3.36
C VAL A 109 11.02 0.01 -2.25
N ILE A 110 12.34 -0.11 -2.26
CA ILE A 110 13.24 0.56 -1.32
C ILE A 110 13.88 1.75 -2.01
N THR A 111 13.87 2.90 -1.35
CA THR A 111 14.49 4.16 -1.79
C THR A 111 14.90 4.97 -0.56
N ASP A 112 15.68 6.03 -0.74
CA ASP A 112 15.88 7.01 0.33
C ASP A 112 14.60 7.83 0.61
N SER A 113 14.61 8.60 1.71
CA SER A 113 13.46 9.41 2.14
C SER A 113 13.01 10.44 1.09
N SER A 114 13.95 11.02 0.33
CA SER A 114 13.64 11.99 -0.72
C SER A 114 12.93 11.32 -1.90
N GLY A 115 13.43 10.16 -2.32
CA GLY A 115 12.88 9.34 -3.37
C GLY A 115 11.50 8.78 -3.01
N ALA A 116 11.27 8.37 -1.76
CA ALA A 116 9.95 7.94 -1.30
C ALA A 116 8.91 9.07 -1.46
N GLN A 117 9.28 10.29 -1.07
CA GLN A 117 8.44 11.47 -1.24
C GLN A 117 8.24 11.83 -2.73
N GLN A 118 9.26 11.67 -3.57
CA GLN A 118 9.16 11.93 -5.00
C GLN A 118 8.27 10.91 -5.72
N LEU A 119 8.43 9.61 -5.44
CA LEU A 119 7.57 8.55 -5.96
C LEU A 119 6.12 8.74 -5.48
N GLY A 120 5.92 9.07 -4.20
CA GLY A 120 4.60 9.39 -3.66
C GLY A 120 3.89 10.53 -4.39
N ARG A 121 4.62 11.59 -4.75
CA ARG A 121 4.07 12.68 -5.59
C ARG A 121 3.77 12.22 -7.01
N ALA A 122 4.71 11.51 -7.63
CA ALA A 122 4.58 11.03 -9.00
C ALA A 122 3.41 10.06 -9.19
N MET A 123 3.08 9.28 -8.15
CA MET A 123 2.03 8.26 -8.13
C MET A 123 0.89 8.64 -7.16
N SER A 124 0.66 9.94 -6.96
CA SER A 124 -0.32 10.43 -5.98
C SER A 124 -1.75 9.92 -6.21
N ASP A 125 -2.10 9.59 -7.44
CA ASP A 125 -3.38 8.97 -7.81
C ASP A 125 -3.49 7.48 -7.48
N TRP A 126 -2.39 6.83 -7.08
CA TRP A 126 -2.36 5.41 -6.68
C TRP A 126 -2.36 5.19 -5.18
N LEU A 127 -2.11 6.25 -4.39
CA LEU A 127 -2.01 6.15 -2.95
C LEU A 127 -3.34 5.76 -2.31
N VAL A 128 -3.35 4.60 -1.64
CA VAL A 128 -4.42 4.18 -0.72
C VAL A 128 -4.17 4.69 0.71
N GLU A 129 -2.93 5.11 0.98
CA GLU A 129 -2.45 5.68 2.23
C GLU A 129 -1.41 6.76 1.93
N PRO A 130 -1.27 7.79 2.79
CA PRO A 130 -0.22 8.79 2.63
C PRO A 130 1.17 8.17 2.79
N VAL A 131 2.16 8.72 2.08
CA VAL A 131 3.57 8.40 2.35
C VAL A 131 3.93 8.91 3.74
N GLN A 132 4.37 8.00 4.60
CA GLN A 132 4.76 8.29 5.98
C GLN A 132 6.22 7.88 6.20
N GLU A 133 6.89 8.61 7.07
CA GLU A 133 8.13 8.13 7.65
C GLU A 133 7.79 6.97 8.59
N SER A 134 8.44 5.84 8.38
CA SER A 134 8.42 4.78 9.39
C SER A 134 9.57 5.07 10.35
N HIS A 135 9.26 5.20 11.63
CA HIS A 135 10.23 5.52 12.69
C HIS A 135 10.77 4.27 13.41
N ASP A 136 10.36 3.07 12.97
CA ASP A 136 10.57 1.80 13.67
C ASP A 136 11.45 0.79 12.89
N TRP A 137 12.33 1.26 11.97
CA TRP A 137 13.29 0.44 11.24
C TRP A 137 14.70 1.06 11.23
#